data_AF-A0A969BVV0-F1
#
_entry.id   AF-A0A969BVV0-F1
#
_cell.length_a   1.000
_cell.length_b   1.000
_cell.length_c   1.000
_cell.angle_alpha   90.00
_cell.angle_beta   90.00
_cell.angle_gamma   90.00
#
_symmetry.space_group_name_H-M   'P 1'
#
loop_
_entity.id
_entity.type
_entity.pdbx_description
1 polymer ?
#
loop_
_entity_poly.entity_id
_entity_poly.type
_entity_poly.pdbx_seq_one_letter_code
_entity_poly.pdbx_strand_id
1 'polypeptide(L)'
;MGFIPAPTVYVIIIAIVMWLVFEFLPIGRFMYALGSNARAAELVGIPRGKYTIAAFVASGLLTAFTGILIASRFGVGQANIGPEYLLPSFVGALLGATTVKPGRVNIWGTLIAVVLLAIGISGIQQLGGQFYVEPLFNGLTLIIAVGLAGYAVRRRMRAKAEK
;
A
#
# COMPACT_ATOMS: atom_id res chain seq x y z
N MET A 1 24.73 -6.24 19.12
CA MET A 1 23.36 -6.59 19.58
C MET A 1 22.48 -5.37 19.26
N GLY A 2 21.45 -5.41 18.41
CA GLY A 2 20.66 -6.52 17.91
C GLY A 2 20.48 -6.55 16.39
N PHE A 3 20.13 -7.75 15.92
CA PHE A 3 20.18 -8.24 14.54
C PHE A 3 19.05 -7.73 13.61
N ILE A 4 18.35 -6.63 13.95
CA ILE A 4 17.23 -6.12 13.14
C ILE A 4 17.22 -4.58 13.18
N PRO A 5 17.22 -3.89 12.02
CA PRO A 5 17.04 -2.44 11.99
C PRO A 5 15.73 -2.05 12.67
N ALA A 6 15.76 -1.09 13.59
CA ALA A 6 14.55 -0.62 14.29
C ALA A 6 13.37 -0.28 13.36
N PRO A 7 13.57 0.34 12.16
CA PRO A 7 12.49 0.57 11.20
C PRO A 7 11.76 -0.70 10.76
N THR A 8 12.47 -1.82 10.61
CA THR A 8 11.88 -3.09 10.20
C THR A 8 10.93 -3.63 11.26
N VAL A 9 11.26 -3.48 12.55
CA VAL A 9 10.40 -3.90 13.66
C VAL A 9 9.09 -3.11 13.65
N TYR A 10 9.15 -1.78 13.47
CA TYR A 10 7.96 -0.93 13.40
C TYR A 10 7.04 -1.32 12.22
N VAL A 11 7.62 -1.56 11.04
CA VAL A 11 6.85 -1.98 9.85
C VAL A 11 6.14 -3.31 10.10
N ILE A 12 6.82 -4.28 10.72
CA ILE A 12 6.22 -5.58 11.04
C ILE A 12 5.06 -5.41 12.02
N ILE A 13 5.24 -4.64 13.09
CA ILE A 13 4.18 -4.40 14.08
C ILE A 13 2.97 -3.73 13.42
N ILE A 14 3.19 -2.67 12.64
CA ILE A 14 2.12 -1.96 11.92
C ILE A 14 1.41 -2.90 10.93
N ALA A 15 2.17 -3.71 10.19
CA ALA A 15 1.60 -4.65 9.24
C ALA A 15 0.73 -5.71 9.95
N ILE A 16 1.15 -6.24 11.09
CA ILE A 16 0.37 -7.19 11.89
C ILE A 16 -0.91 -6.52 12.40
N VAL A 17 -0.82 -5.32 12.97
CA VAL A 17 -1.99 -4.57 13.46
C VAL A 17 -2.98 -4.32 12.33
N MET A 18 -2.51 -3.82 11.19
CA MET A 18 -3.35 -3.61 10.01
C MET A 18 -3.94 -4.93 9.53
N TRP A 19 -3.20 -6.04 9.59
CA TRP A 19 -3.68 -7.34 9.12
C TRP A 19 -4.81 -7.84 10.00
N LEU A 20 -4.69 -7.67 11.31
CA LEU A 20 -5.75 -7.96 12.26
C LEU A 20 -7.00 -7.10 11.99
N VAL A 21 -6.82 -5.80 11.77
CA VAL A 21 -7.94 -4.88 11.48
C VAL A 21 -8.65 -5.22 10.15
N PHE A 22 -7.90 -5.59 9.11
CA PHE A 22 -8.49 -5.84 7.79
C PHE A 22 -9.07 -7.26 7.63
N GLU A 23 -8.50 -8.28 8.28
CA GLU A 23 -8.96 -9.67 8.13
C GLU A 23 -9.97 -10.06 9.22
N PHE A 24 -9.78 -9.61 10.47
CA PHE A 24 -10.59 -10.04 11.61
C PHE A 24 -11.63 -9.02 12.05
N LEU A 25 -11.39 -7.70 11.91
CA LEU A 25 -12.38 -6.70 12.33
C LEU A 25 -13.45 -6.42 11.26
N PRO A 26 -14.69 -6.07 11.69
CA PRO A 26 -15.77 -5.67 10.78
C PRO A 26 -15.42 -4.44 9.92
N ILE A 27 -14.58 -3.55 10.44
CA ILE A 27 -14.11 -2.33 9.75
C ILE A 27 -13.53 -2.66 8.39
N GLY A 28 -12.65 -3.66 8.29
CA GLY A 28 -12.07 -4.09 7.02
C GLY A 28 -13.14 -4.51 6.01
N ARG A 29 -14.13 -5.30 6.44
CA ARG A 29 -15.23 -5.76 5.59
C ARG A 29 -16.08 -4.61 5.06
N PHE A 30 -16.41 -3.64 5.92
CA PHE A 30 -17.15 -2.45 5.52
C PHE A 30 -16.37 -1.59 4.53
N MET A 31 -15.07 -1.41 4.73
CA MET A 31 -14.21 -0.68 3.79
C MET A 31 -14.11 -1.37 2.42
N TYR A 32 -14.01 -2.70 2.38
CA TYR A 32 -14.07 -3.45 1.11
C TYR A 32 -15.42 -3.31 0.41
N ALA A 33 -16.53 -3.38 1.16
CA ALA A 33 -17.87 -3.23 0.59
C ALA A 33 -18.04 -1.83 -0.02
N LEU A 34 -17.65 -0.79 0.73
CA LEU A 34 -17.68 0.60 0.30
C LEU A 34 -16.84 0.84 -0.98
N GLY A 35 -15.65 0.23 -1.06
CA GLY A 35 -14.77 0.33 -2.22
C GLY A 35 -15.28 -0.42 -3.45
N SER A 36 -16.10 -1.46 -3.29
CA SER A 36 -16.69 -2.21 -4.40
C SER A 36 -17.95 -1.56 -4.99
N ASN A 37 -18.86 -1.11 -4.12
CA ASN A 37 -20.07 -0.39 -4.51
C ASN A 37 -20.58 0.44 -3.33
N ALA A 38 -20.17 1.71 -3.28
CA ALA A 38 -20.53 2.63 -2.22
C ALA A 38 -22.06 2.80 -2.09
N ARG A 39 -22.79 2.85 -3.21
CA ARG A 39 -24.24 3.05 -3.22
C ARG A 39 -24.98 1.84 -2.63
N ALA A 40 -24.54 0.63 -2.94
CA ALA A 40 -25.09 -0.59 -2.34
C ALA A 40 -24.76 -0.69 -0.84
N ALA A 41 -23.56 -0.28 -0.43
CA ALA A 41 -23.17 -0.27 0.98
C ALA A 41 -24.01 0.72 1.81
N GLU A 42 -24.31 1.90 1.26
CA GLU A 42 -25.19 2.88 1.90
C GLU A 42 -26.63 2.36 2.07
N LEU A 43 -27.16 1.63 1.08
CA LEU A 43 -28.49 1.01 1.18
C LEU A 43 -28.59 -0.05 2.28
N VAL A 44 -27.47 -0.67 2.67
CA VAL A 44 -27.38 -1.65 3.77
C VAL A 44 -27.03 -0.96 5.10
N GLY A 45 -27.02 0.38 5.14
CA GLY A 45 -26.82 1.17 6.36
C GLY A 45 -25.35 1.38 6.76
N ILE A 46 -24.39 1.17 5.84
CA ILE A 46 -22.97 1.43 6.11
C ILE A 46 -22.67 2.93 5.86
N PRO A 47 -22.36 3.74 6.89
CA PRO A 47 -22.14 5.17 6.71
C PRO A 47 -20.82 5.48 5.97
N ARG A 48 -20.89 5.79 4.67
CA ARG A 48 -19.74 6.12 3.81
C ARG A 48 -18.82 7.19 4.40
N GLY A 49 -19.39 8.27 4.91
CA GLY A 49 -18.62 9.42 5.43
C GLY A 49 -17.71 9.03 6.59
N LYS A 50 -18.23 8.26 7.56
CA LYS A 50 -17.47 7.86 8.76
C LYS A 50 -16.25 7.00 8.39
N TYR A 51 -16.44 5.99 7.53
CA TYR A 51 -15.35 5.09 7.13
C TYR A 51 -14.34 5.77 6.20
N THR A 52 -14.79 6.68 5.33
CA THR A 52 -13.88 7.47 4.49
C THR A 52 -12.99 8.36 5.36
N ILE A 53 -13.58 9.12 6.31
CA ILE A 53 -12.82 9.98 7.22
C ILE A 53 -11.85 9.15 8.07
N ALA A 54 -12.30 8.02 8.64
CA ALA A 54 -11.44 7.13 9.42
C ALA A 54 -10.24 6.63 8.61
N ALA A 55 -10.42 6.30 7.33
CA ALA A 55 -9.34 5.87 6.45
C ALA A 55 -8.31 6.99 6.20
N PHE A 56 -8.77 8.22 5.95
CA PHE A 56 -7.88 9.37 5.78
C PHE A 56 -7.12 9.71 7.07
N VAL A 57 -7.79 9.68 8.22
CA VAL A 57 -7.16 9.89 9.53
C VAL A 57 -6.12 8.82 9.81
N ALA A 58 -6.43 7.54 9.57
CA ALA A 58 -5.47 6.45 9.75
C ALA A 58 -4.25 6.59 8.83
N SER A 59 -4.46 6.95 7.56
CA SER A 59 -3.37 7.23 6.61
C SER A 59 -2.49 8.40 7.07
N GLY A 60 -3.12 9.48 7.54
CA GLY A 60 -2.41 10.64 8.08
C GLY A 60 -1.58 10.31 9.32
N LEU A 61 -2.12 9.52 10.25
CA LEU A 61 -1.41 9.06 11.44
C LEU A 61 -0.20 8.18 11.09
N LEU A 62 -0.36 7.23 10.17
CA LEU A 62 0.73 6.39 9.69
C LEU A 62 1.80 7.21 8.96
N THR A 63 1.39 8.20 8.17
CA THR A 63 2.31 9.11 7.47
C THR A 63 3.07 9.99 8.45
N ALA A 64 2.40 10.55 9.45
CA ALA A 64 3.04 11.35 10.50
C ALA A 64 4.07 10.52 11.29
N PHE A 65 3.71 9.30 11.68
CA PHE A 65 4.62 8.37 12.35
C PHE A 65 5.84 8.03 11.48
N THR A 66 5.62 7.76 10.19
CA THR A 66 6.70 7.51 9.23
C THR A 66 7.62 8.73 9.07
N GLY A 67 7.06 9.94 9.02
CA GLY A 67 7.82 11.19 8.98
C GLY A 67 8.73 11.37 10.20
N ILE A 68 8.23 11.05 11.40
CA ILE A 68 9.04 11.07 12.64
C ILE A 68 10.19 10.07 12.56
N LEU A 69 9.94 8.86 12.06
CA LEU A 69 10.99 7.84 11.89
C LEU A 69 12.07 8.27 10.90
N ILE A 70 11.67 8.86 9.77
CA ILE A 70 12.60 9.37 8.76
C ILE A 70 13.43 10.52 9.35
N ALA A 71 12.80 11.49 10.00
CA ALA A 71 13.49 12.60 10.66
C ALA A 71 14.48 12.12 11.71
N SER A 72 14.11 11.13 12.51
CA SER A 72 14.99 10.51 13.51
C SER A 72 16.18 9.78 12.87
N ARG A 73 16.04 9.25 11.66
CA ARG A 73 17.11 8.52 10.97
C ARG A 73 18.15 9.45 10.36
N PHE A 74 17.71 10.54 9.73
CA PHE A 74 18.62 11.48 9.07
C PHE A 74 19.23 12.49 10.05
N GLY A 75 18.62 12.72 11.22
CA GLY A 75 19.09 13.70 12.19
C GLY A 75 18.93 15.16 11.72
N VAL A 76 18.40 15.37 10.51
CA VAL A 76 18.11 16.66 9.90
C VAL A 76 16.71 16.63 9.30
N GLY A 77 15.90 17.63 9.62
CA GLY A 77 14.56 17.81 9.07
C GLY A 77 14.61 18.45 7.69
N GLN A 78 14.93 17.67 6.65
CA GLN A 78 14.80 18.15 5.28
C GLN A 78 13.32 18.21 4.89
N ALA A 79 12.86 19.33 4.33
CA ALA A 79 11.46 19.50 3.96
C ALA A 79 11.06 18.72 2.68
N ASN A 80 12.04 18.26 1.88
CA ASN A 80 11.79 17.75 0.53
C ASN A 80 11.84 16.21 0.39
N ILE A 81 11.78 15.45 1.47
CA ILE A 81 11.94 13.98 1.43
C ILE A 81 10.64 13.25 1.04
N GLY A 82 9.49 13.93 1.03
CA GLY A 82 8.18 13.31 0.80
C GLY A 82 7.92 12.79 -0.62
N PRO A 83 8.18 13.59 -1.69
CA PRO A 83 7.80 13.23 -3.06
C PRO A 83 8.36 11.89 -3.57
N GLU A 84 9.56 11.53 -3.12
CA GLU A 84 10.27 10.31 -3.56
C GLU A 84 9.54 9.02 -3.12
N TYR A 85 8.79 9.07 -2.02
CA TYR A 85 8.03 7.91 -1.51
C TYR A 85 6.64 7.78 -2.14
N LEU A 86 6.17 8.80 -2.86
CA LEU A 86 4.80 8.83 -3.36
C LEU A 86 4.55 7.70 -4.37
N LEU A 87 5.40 7.61 -5.40
CA LEU A 87 5.31 6.58 -6.43
C LEU A 87 5.46 5.16 -5.85
N PRO A 88 6.55 4.83 -5.10
CA PRO A 88 6.69 3.53 -4.44
C PRO A 88 5.49 3.12 -3.58
N SER A 89 4.88 4.08 -2.85
CA SER A 89 3.73 3.80 -1.99
C SER A 89 2.50 3.36 -2.79
N PHE A 90 2.21 4.04 -3.91
CA PHE A 90 1.14 3.63 -4.82
C PHE A 90 1.45 2.28 -5.49
N VAL A 91 2.69 2.06 -5.91
CA VAL A 91 3.11 0.79 -6.50
C VAL A 91 2.91 -0.36 -5.51
N GLY A 92 3.42 -0.23 -4.29
CA GLY A 92 3.30 -1.27 -3.26
C GLY A 92 1.84 -1.60 -2.94
N ALA A 93 0.99 -0.58 -2.82
CA ALA A 93 -0.44 -0.77 -2.54
C ALA A 93 -1.18 -1.48 -3.70
N LEU A 94 -0.94 -1.07 -4.95
CA LEU A 94 -1.64 -1.59 -6.13
C LEU A 94 -1.12 -2.94 -6.58
N LEU A 95 0.21 -3.12 -6.61
CA LEU A 95 0.84 -4.39 -6.93
C LEU A 95 0.49 -5.43 -5.85
N GLY A 96 0.43 -5.02 -4.58
CA GLY A 96 0.02 -5.91 -3.49
C GLY A 96 -1.42 -6.42 -3.62
N ALA A 97 -2.32 -5.67 -4.26
CA ALA A 97 -3.70 -6.09 -4.52
C ALA A 97 -3.83 -7.16 -5.61
N THR A 98 -2.74 -7.49 -6.32
CA THR A 98 -2.72 -8.54 -7.35
C THR A 98 -1.97 -9.79 -6.92
N THR A 99 -1.08 -9.71 -5.92
CA THR A 99 -0.17 -10.80 -5.54
C THR A 99 -0.83 -11.97 -4.81
N VAL A 100 -1.71 -11.71 -3.82
CA VAL A 100 -2.21 -12.77 -2.90
C VAL A 100 -3.69 -13.10 -3.11
N LYS A 101 -4.58 -12.10 -3.10
CA LYS A 101 -6.00 -12.29 -3.43
C LYS A 101 -6.35 -11.33 -4.57
N PRO A 102 -6.25 -11.75 -5.85
CA PRO A 102 -6.44 -10.86 -7.00
C PRO A 102 -7.75 -10.06 -6.92
N GLY A 103 -7.63 -8.73 -6.94
CA GLY A 103 -8.77 -7.82 -6.88
C GLY A 103 -9.30 -7.55 -5.47
N ARG A 104 -8.54 -7.91 -4.42
CA ARG A 104 -8.70 -7.39 -3.06
C ARG A 104 -7.36 -6.86 -2.58
N VAL A 105 -7.39 -5.76 -1.83
CA VAL A 105 -6.20 -5.23 -1.18
C VAL A 105 -5.78 -6.21 -0.09
N ASN A 106 -4.48 -6.49 0.06
CA ASN A 106 -3.98 -7.46 1.02
C ASN A 106 -2.63 -7.01 1.56
N ILE A 107 -2.50 -6.99 2.89
CA ILE A 107 -1.30 -6.49 3.55
C ILE A 107 -0.08 -7.35 3.26
N TRP A 108 -0.24 -8.67 3.25
CA TRP A 108 0.83 -9.59 2.83
C TRP A 108 1.27 -9.36 1.38
N GLY A 109 0.33 -9.10 0.48
CA GLY A 109 0.65 -8.77 -0.91
C GLY A 109 1.41 -7.45 -1.00
N THR A 110 1.00 -6.43 -0.24
CA THR A 110 1.69 -5.14 -0.18
C THR A 110 3.11 -5.27 0.37
N LEU A 111 3.33 -6.08 1.41
CA LEU A 111 4.68 -6.34 1.93
C LEU A 111 5.58 -6.99 0.88
N ILE A 112 5.09 -8.02 0.19
CA ILE A 112 5.84 -8.69 -0.89
C ILE A 112 6.14 -7.70 -2.01
N ALA A 113 5.15 -6.90 -2.43
CA ALA A 113 5.32 -5.90 -3.48
C ALA A 113 6.37 -4.83 -3.12
N VAL A 114 6.35 -4.32 -1.90
CA VAL A 114 7.32 -3.32 -1.43
C VAL A 114 8.72 -3.93 -1.35
N VAL A 115 8.87 -5.16 -0.86
CA VAL A 115 10.17 -5.86 -0.82
C VAL A 115 10.71 -6.09 -2.23
N LEU A 116 9.87 -6.55 -3.17
CA LEU A 116 10.27 -6.74 -4.56
C LEU A 116 10.71 -5.42 -5.21
N LEU A 117 9.98 -4.34 -4.95
CA LEU A 117 10.35 -3.01 -5.43
C LEU A 117 11.69 -2.55 -4.85
N ALA A 118 11.89 -2.72 -3.54
CA ALA A 118 13.13 -2.36 -2.86
C ALA A 118 14.34 -3.14 -3.41
N ILE A 119 14.17 -4.45 -3.66
CA ILE A 119 15.20 -5.29 -4.29
C ILE A 119 15.47 -4.83 -5.72
N GLY A 120 14.43 -4.53 -6.50
CA GLY A 120 14.57 -4.06 -7.88
C GLY A 120 15.34 -2.74 -7.97
N ILE A 121 14.97 -1.75 -7.16
CA ILE A 121 15.66 -0.46 -7.09
C ILE A 121 17.10 -0.63 -6.61
N SER A 122 17.31 -1.38 -5.52
CA SER A 122 18.65 -1.62 -4.96
C SER A 122 19.56 -2.36 -5.94
N GLY A 123 19.01 -3.29 -6.74
CA GLY A 123 19.76 -4.00 -7.78
C GLY A 123 20.20 -3.07 -8.90
N ILE A 124 19.31 -2.20 -9.38
CA ILE A 124 19.65 -1.20 -10.41
C ILE A 124 20.70 -0.21 -9.90
N GLN A 125 20.57 0.26 -8.65
CA GLN A 125 21.55 1.15 -8.03
C GLN A 125 22.93 0.48 -7.93
N GLN A 126 23.00 -0.81 -7.56
CA GLN A 126 24.26 -1.57 -7.50
C GLN A 126 24.91 -1.78 -8.87
N LEU A 127 24.13 -1.81 -9.95
CA LEU A 127 24.63 -1.88 -11.33
C LEU A 127 25.13 -0.53 -11.87
N GLY A 128 25.18 0.53 -11.04
CA GLY A 128 25.62 1.86 -11.45
C GLY A 128 24.52 2.70 -12.10
N GLY A 129 23.24 2.39 -11.81
CA GLY A 129 22.10 3.16 -12.28
C GLY A 129 22.18 4.64 -11.89
N GLN A 130 21.86 5.52 -12.84
CA GLN A 130 21.85 6.97 -12.64
C GLN A 130 20.64 7.42 -11.81
N PHE A 131 20.69 8.65 -11.25
CA PHE A 131 19.65 9.19 -10.35
C PHE A 131 18.23 9.21 -10.95
N TYR A 132 18.09 9.31 -12.28
CA TYR A 132 16.79 9.32 -12.95
C TYR A 132 16.18 7.92 -13.14
N VAL A 133 16.96 6.86 -12.94
CA VAL A 133 16.51 5.49 -13.22
C VAL A 133 15.53 5.01 -12.15
N GLU A 134 15.69 5.42 -10.90
CA GLU A 134 14.77 5.05 -9.82
C GLU A 134 13.35 5.63 -10.01
N PRO A 135 13.16 6.93 -10.27
CA PRO A 135 11.85 7.48 -10.62
C PRO A 135 11.24 6.83 -11.86
N LEU A 136 12.06 6.55 -12.89
CA LEU A 136 11.61 5.89 -14.12
C LEU A 136 11.12 4.46 -13.85
N PHE A 137 11.87 3.69 -13.07
CA PHE A 137 11.51 2.34 -12.66
C PHE A 137 10.23 2.34 -11.82
N ASN A 138 10.10 3.26 -10.87
CA ASN A 138 8.89 3.41 -10.06
C ASN A 138 7.67 3.76 -10.91
N GLY A 139 7.81 4.70 -11.86
CA GLY A 139 6.74 5.09 -12.78
C GLY A 139 6.30 3.94 -13.70
N LEU A 140 7.25 3.24 -14.33
CA LEU A 140 6.96 2.05 -15.15
C LEU A 140 6.27 0.96 -14.33
N THR A 141 6.79 0.67 -13.13
CA THR A 141 6.19 -0.33 -12.25
C THR A 141 4.79 0.08 -11.81
N LEU A 142 4.51 1.37 -11.62
CA LEU A 142 3.17 1.86 -11.29
C LEU A 142 2.18 1.61 -12.43
N ILE A 143 2.58 1.88 -13.68
CA ILE A 143 1.73 1.61 -14.85
C ILE A 143 1.39 0.11 -14.92
N ILE A 144 2.38 -0.75 -14.72
CA ILE A 144 2.19 -2.21 -14.70
C ILE A 144 1.26 -2.61 -13.55
N ALA A 145 1.50 -2.10 -12.33
CA ALA A 145 0.71 -2.40 -11.15
C ALA A 145 -0.76 -1.99 -11.31
N VAL A 146 -1.03 -0.77 -11.81
CA VAL A 146 -2.38 -0.28 -12.12
C VAL A 146 -3.04 -1.15 -13.19
N GLY A 147 -2.31 -1.48 -14.26
CA GLY A 147 -2.81 -2.32 -15.35
C GLY A 147 -3.22 -3.70 -14.86
N LEU A 148 -2.35 -4.37 -14.09
CA LEU A 148 -2.61 -5.68 -13.49
C LEU A 148 -3.76 -5.61 -12.48
N ALA A 149 -3.81 -4.60 -11.62
CA ALA A 149 -4.86 -4.42 -10.64
C ALA A 149 -6.23 -4.21 -11.32
N GLY A 150 -6.29 -3.33 -12.32
CA GLY A 150 -7.49 -3.09 -13.11
C GLY A 150 -7.96 -4.33 -13.87
N TYR A 151 -7.03 -5.07 -14.48
CA TYR A 151 -7.33 -6.32 -15.16
C TYR A 151 -7.90 -7.38 -14.20
N ALA A 152 -7.28 -7.57 -13.03
CA ALA A 152 -7.72 -8.52 -12.01
C ALA A 152 -9.13 -8.21 -11.51
N VAL A 153 -9.44 -6.94 -11.25
CA VAL A 153 -10.78 -6.49 -10.82
C VAL A 153 -11.83 -6.78 -11.90
N ARG A 154 -11.53 -6.44 -13.17
CA ARG A 154 -12.45 -6.70 -14.30
C ARG A 154 -12.74 -8.19 -14.49
N ARG A 155 -11.71 -9.04 -14.38
CA ARG A 155 -11.86 -10.50 -14.51
C ARG A 155 -12.78 -11.09 -13.45
N ARG A 156 -12.69 -10.61 -12.20
CA ARG A 156 -13.56 -11.04 -11.10
C ARG A 156 -15.01 -10.65 -11.31
N MET A 157 -15.26 -9.45 -11.84
CA MET A 157 -16.61 -8.98 -12.16
C MET A 157 -17.25 -9.84 -13.25
N ARG A 158 -16.49 -10.21 -14.29
CA ARG A 158 -16.97 -11.12 -15.36
C ARG A 158 -17.30 -12.52 -14.84
N ALA A 159 -16.41 -13.12 -14.05
CA ALA A 159 -16.63 -14.45 -13.48
C ALA A 159 -17.85 -14.53 -12.53
N LYS A 160 -18.29 -13.39 -11.98
CA LYS A 160 -19.49 -13.30 -11.14
C LYS A 160 -20.77 -13.06 -11.96
N ALA A 161 -20.67 -12.60 -13.20
CA ALA A 161 -21.80 -12.43 -14.11
C ALA A 161 -22.17 -13.71 -14.88
N GLU A 162 -21.23 -14.67 -14.96
CA GLU A 162 -21.43 -15.99 -15.56
C GLU A 162 -22.03 -17.03 -14.60
N LYS A 163 -22.23 -16.67 -13.32
CA LYS A 163 -22.88 -17.51 -12.29
C LYS A 163 -24.21 -16.92 -11.87
#